data_AF-A0A1Z4IK38-F1
#
_entry.id   AF-A0A1Z4IK38-F1
#
_cell.length_a   1.000
_cell.length_b   1.000
_cell.length_c   1.000
_cell.angle_alpha   90.00
_cell.angle_beta   90.00
_cell.angle_gamma   90.00
#
_symmetry.space_group_name_H-M   'P 1'
#
loop_
_entity.id
_entity.type
_entity.pdbx_description
1 polymer ?
#
loop_
_entity_poly.entity_id
_entity_poly.type
_entity_poly.pdbx_seq_one_letter_code
_entity_poly.pdbx_strand_id
1 'polypeptide(L)'
;MAGEERTQEVVMLPLSEVGSIKWTQQRGQKMRLLRGELTLVSLSKKLAEHEIEISRQYLNRMETDPEVKGASPELVVGLCKVLNCSLAELLCLKETKIVQLGVDNGNF
;
A
#
# COMPACT_ATOMS: atom_id res chain seq x y z
N MET A 1 1.48 -26.82 26.55
CA MET A 1 2.50 -25.78 26.25
C MET A 1 1.75 -24.50 25.98
N ALA A 2 1.78 -23.56 26.93
CA ALA A 2 1.13 -22.26 26.77
C ALA A 2 1.86 -21.49 25.68
N GLY A 3 1.17 -21.12 24.60
CA GLY A 3 1.74 -20.26 23.58
C GLY A 3 1.98 -18.89 24.18
N GLU A 4 3.22 -18.40 24.12
CA GLU A 4 3.54 -17.02 24.47
C GLU A 4 2.73 -16.09 23.57
N GLU A 5 1.77 -15.37 24.14
CA GLU A 5 1.15 -14.21 23.49
C GLU A 5 2.23 -13.14 23.32
N ARG A 6 2.79 -13.05 22.12
CA ARG A 6 3.64 -11.92 21.74
C ARG A 6 2.74 -10.69 21.63
N THR A 7 2.72 -9.86 22.67
CA THR A 7 2.10 -8.55 22.62
C THR A 7 2.80 -7.73 21.53
N GLN A 8 2.11 -7.51 20.41
CA GLN A 8 2.60 -6.63 19.35
C GLN A 8 2.23 -5.20 19.69
N GLU A 9 3.22 -4.35 19.90
CA GLU A 9 3.03 -2.90 19.95
C GLU A 9 2.57 -2.42 18.58
N VAL A 10 1.45 -1.68 18.55
CA VAL A 10 0.89 -1.12 17.32
C VAL A 10 1.03 0.39 17.39
N VAL A 11 1.83 0.96 16.49
CA VAL A 11 2.02 2.40 16.35
C VAL A 11 1.40 2.86 15.03
N MET A 12 0.64 3.96 15.09
CA MET A 12 0.13 4.63 13.89
C MET A 12 1.08 5.77 13.52
N LEU A 13 1.60 5.74 12.30
CA LEU A 13 2.51 6.76 11.78
C LEU A 13 1.89 7.41 10.54
N PRO A 14 2.09 8.73 10.33
CA PRO A 14 1.76 9.35 9.06
C PRO A 14 2.63 8.75 7.95
N LEU A 15 2.07 8.61 6.74
CA LEU A 15 2.80 8.01 5.62
C LEU A 15 4.09 8.76 5.26
N SER A 16 4.17 10.05 5.55
CA SER A 16 5.38 10.88 5.37
C SER A 16 6.57 10.44 6.23
N GLU A 17 6.32 9.71 7.32
CA GLU A 17 7.35 9.16 8.21
C GLU A 17 7.72 7.72 7.85
N VAL A 18 7.06 7.11 6.85
CA VAL A 18 7.28 5.73 6.43
C VAL A 18 8.28 5.69 5.27
N GLY A 19 9.50 5.19 5.51
CA GLY A 19 10.51 5.10 4.44
C GLY A 19 10.20 4.06 3.36
N SER A 20 9.54 2.95 3.71
CA SER A 20 9.11 1.95 2.73
C SER A 20 7.99 1.08 3.29
N ILE A 21 7.02 0.76 2.44
CA ILE A 21 5.97 -0.20 2.72
C ILE A 21 6.41 -1.54 2.16
N LYS A 22 6.60 -2.54 3.04
CA LYS A 22 6.94 -3.91 2.65
C LYS A 22 6.04 -4.40 1.52
N TRP A 23 6.61 -4.84 0.41
CA TRP A 23 5.82 -5.42 -0.67
C TRP A 23 5.84 -6.93 -0.52
N THR A 24 4.68 -7.56 -0.56
CA THR A 24 4.55 -9.01 -0.39
C THR A 24 3.91 -9.60 -1.64
N GLN A 25 4.15 -10.89 -1.90
CA GLN A 25 3.51 -11.58 -3.01
C GLN A 25 1.98 -11.44 -2.99
N GLN A 26 1.36 -11.48 -1.79
CA GLN A 26 -0.07 -11.27 -1.62
C GLN A 26 -0.51 -9.86 -2.09
N ARG A 27 0.27 -8.82 -1.77
CA ARG A 27 0.00 -7.44 -2.22
C ARG A 27 0.17 -7.30 -3.74
N GLY A 28 1.16 -7.97 -4.33
CA GLY A 28 1.34 -8.03 -5.78
C GLY A 28 0.18 -8.71 -6.50
N GLN A 29 -0.29 -9.84 -5.97
CA GLN A 29 -1.49 -10.52 -6.48
C GLN A 29 -2.73 -9.64 -6.33
N LYS A 30 -2.90 -8.96 -5.19
CA LYS A 30 -4.02 -8.04 -4.97
C LYS A 30 -3.98 -6.85 -5.93
N MET A 31 -2.80 -6.27 -6.19
CA MET A 31 -2.60 -5.23 -7.19
C MET A 31 -3.04 -5.71 -8.58
N ARG A 32 -2.63 -6.91 -9.00
CA ARG A 32 -3.04 -7.49 -10.29
C ARG A 32 -4.55 -7.68 -10.40
N LEU A 33 -5.19 -8.15 -9.33
CA LEU A 33 -6.65 -8.31 -9.28
C LEU A 33 -7.38 -6.96 -9.39
N LEU A 34 -6.91 -5.94 -8.66
CA LEU A 34 -7.46 -4.59 -8.70
C LEU A 34 -7.26 -3.91 -10.07
N ARG A 35 -6.13 -4.17 -10.71
CA ARG A 35 -5.85 -3.67 -12.06
C ARG A 35 -6.80 -4.26 -13.10
N GLY A 36 -7.16 -5.53 -12.98
CA GLY A 36 -8.02 -6.22 -13.93
C GLY A 36 -7.49 -6.09 -15.37
N GLU A 37 -8.33 -5.58 -16.26
CA GLU A 37 -8.02 -5.41 -17.69
C GLU A 37 -7.16 -4.18 -18.01
N LEU A 38 -6.90 -3.30 -17.05
CA LEU A 38 -6.04 -2.13 -17.27
C LEU A 38 -4.62 -2.60 -17.61
N THR A 39 -4.11 -2.29 -18.80
CA THR A 39 -2.76 -2.73 -19.17
C THR A 39 -1.69 -2.07 -18.31
N LEU A 40 -0.54 -2.72 -18.10
CA LEU A 40 0.58 -2.14 -17.36
C LEU A 40 1.15 -0.87 -18.00
N VAL A 41 1.03 -0.73 -19.32
CA VAL A 41 1.41 0.50 -20.05
C VAL A 41 0.46 1.63 -19.70
N SER A 42 -0.85 1.35 -19.70
CA SER A 42 -1.87 2.33 -19.30
C SER A 42 -1.72 2.72 -17.83
N LEU A 43 -1.46 1.75 -16.95
CA LEU A 43 -1.22 1.99 -15.53
C LEU A 43 0.00 2.90 -15.32
N SER A 44 1.13 2.61 -15.98
CA SER A 44 2.34 3.44 -15.94
C SER A 44 2.06 4.89 -16.37
N LYS A 45 1.31 5.08 -17.47
CA LYS A 45 0.92 6.42 -17.94
C LYS A 45 0.03 7.16 -16.92
N LYS A 46 -0.98 6.48 -16.37
CA LYS A 46 -1.86 7.07 -15.34
C LYS A 46 -1.11 7.41 -14.06
N LEU A 47 -0.10 6.63 -13.67
CA LEU A 47 0.75 6.95 -12.52
C LEU A 47 1.62 8.19 -12.79
N ALA A 48 2.09 8.39 -14.02
CA ALA A 48 2.82 9.59 -14.40
C ALA A 48 1.96 10.87 -14.33
N GLU A 49 0.64 10.78 -14.56
CA GLU A 49 -0.31 11.89 -14.32
C GLU A 49 -0.40 12.30 -12.84
N HIS A 50 0.09 11.44 -11.93
CA HIS A 50 0.24 11.70 -10.51
C HIS A 50 1.70 11.89 -10.08
N GLU A 51 2.58 12.28 -11.01
CA GLU A 51 4.01 12.54 -10.78
C GLU A 51 4.79 11.29 -10.32
N ILE A 52 4.28 10.09 -10.61
CA ILE A 52 4.93 8.82 -10.27
C ILE A 52 5.44 8.16 -11.54
N GLU A 53 6.72 8.37 -11.83
CA GLU A 53 7.41 7.73 -12.95
C GLU A 53 7.80 6.30 -12.60
N ILE A 54 7.19 5.33 -13.29
CA ILE A 54 7.41 3.91 -13.05
C ILE A 54 7.33 3.12 -14.35
N SER A 55 8.29 2.24 -14.58
CA SER A 55 8.33 1.45 -15.82
C SER A 55 7.33 0.30 -15.79
N ARG A 56 6.78 -0.07 -16.95
CA ARG A 56 5.93 -1.26 -17.11
C ARG A 56 6.59 -2.55 -16.60
N GLN A 57 7.91 -2.65 -16.72
CA GLN A 57 8.69 -3.81 -16.30
C GLN A 57 8.75 -3.90 -14.77
N TYR A 58 8.87 -2.76 -14.08
CA TYR A 58 8.83 -2.74 -12.63
C TYR A 58 7.41 -3.01 -12.10
N LEU A 59 6.37 -2.45 -12.73
CA LEU A 59 4.98 -2.82 -12.38
C LEU A 59 4.72 -4.32 -12.55
N ASN A 60 5.22 -4.94 -13.64
CA ASN A 60 5.12 -6.39 -13.81
C ASN A 60 5.80 -7.14 -12.66
N ARG A 61 7.02 -6.74 -12.28
CA ARG A 61 7.72 -7.31 -11.12
C ARG A 61 6.90 -7.15 -9.84
N MET A 62 6.29 -6.00 -9.60
CA MET A 62 5.45 -5.80 -8.42
C MET A 62 4.26 -6.75 -8.35
N GLU A 63 3.73 -7.21 -9.48
CA GLU A 63 2.61 -8.16 -9.55
C GLU A 63 3.05 -9.63 -9.45
N THR A 64 4.24 -9.97 -9.92
CA THR A 64 4.64 -11.38 -10.13
C THR A 64 5.86 -11.83 -9.33
N ASP A 65 6.75 -10.90 -8.95
CA ASP A 65 8.06 -11.20 -8.40
C ASP A 65 8.05 -11.09 -6.86
N PRO A 66 8.29 -12.19 -6.13
CA PRO A 66 8.37 -12.18 -4.66
C PRO A 66 9.59 -11.41 -4.13
N GLU A 67 10.59 -11.11 -4.96
CA GLU A 67 11.82 -10.40 -4.56
C GLU A 67 11.63 -8.88 -4.44
N VAL A 68 10.47 -8.34 -4.85
CA VAL A 68 10.17 -6.92 -4.58
C VAL A 68 9.95 -6.73 -3.08
N LYS A 69 10.95 -6.18 -2.40
CA LYS A 69 10.97 -6.07 -0.93
C LYS A 69 10.12 -4.94 -0.37
N GLY A 70 9.91 -3.88 -1.14
CA GLY A 70 9.23 -2.67 -0.67
C GLY A 70 8.79 -1.75 -1.80
N ALA A 71 7.81 -0.90 -1.50
CA ALA A 71 7.33 0.19 -2.33
C ALA A 71 7.36 1.49 -1.51
N SER A 72 7.58 2.63 -2.16
CA SER A 72 7.48 3.92 -1.48
C SER A 72 6.00 4.24 -1.15
N PRO A 73 5.71 4.99 -0.08
CA PRO A 73 4.34 5.40 0.23
C PRO A 73 3.66 6.13 -0.92
N GLU A 74 4.40 6.98 -1.65
CA GLU A 74 3.90 7.75 -2.79
C GLU A 74 3.40 6.82 -3.89
N LEU A 75 4.18 5.79 -4.23
CA LEU A 75 3.78 4.79 -5.20
C LEU A 75 2.52 4.05 -4.76
N VAL A 76 2.44 3.63 -3.49
CA VAL A 76 1.26 2.93 -2.96
C VAL A 76 0.01 3.82 -3.01
N VAL A 77 0.15 5.09 -2.63
CA VAL A 77 -0.95 6.08 -2.71
C VAL A 77 -1.35 6.32 -4.16
N GLY A 78 -0.40 6.45 -5.09
CA GLY A 78 -0.67 6.57 -6.51
C GLY A 78 -1.42 5.38 -7.08
N LEU A 79 -1.01 4.16 -6.72
CA LEU A 79 -1.73 2.93 -7.10
C LEU A 79 -3.16 2.94 -6.57
N CYS A 80 -3.38 3.34 -5.31
CA CYS A 80 -4.74 3.45 -4.75
C CYS A 80 -5.61 4.43 -5.54
N LYS A 81 -5.08 5.60 -5.92
CA LYS A 81 -5.79 6.60 -6.74
C LYS A 81 -6.15 6.06 -8.12
N VAL A 82 -5.17 5.49 -8.84
CA VAL A 82 -5.37 5.01 -10.23
C VAL A 82 -6.29 3.79 -10.29
N LEU A 83 -6.16 2.88 -9.31
CA LEU A 83 -6.96 1.66 -9.23
C LEU A 83 -8.30 1.86 -8.49
N ASN A 84 -8.57 3.08 -8.02
CA ASN A 84 -9.77 3.45 -7.26
C ASN A 84 -10.06 2.49 -6.09
N CYS A 85 -9.04 2.26 -5.25
CA CYS A 85 -9.13 1.36 -4.10
C CYS A 85 -8.57 2.02 -2.83
N SER A 86 -8.89 1.44 -1.67
CA SER A 86 -8.35 1.91 -0.39
C SER A 86 -6.96 1.33 -0.09
N LEU A 87 -6.18 2.01 0.76
CA LEU A 87 -4.91 1.48 1.27
C LEU A 87 -5.08 0.13 1.96
N ALA A 88 -6.13 -0.02 2.78
CA ALA A 88 -6.40 -1.27 3.49
C ALA A 88 -6.64 -2.43 2.51
N GLU A 89 -7.36 -2.15 1.42
CA GLU A 89 -7.63 -3.12 0.37
C GLU A 89 -6.36 -3.53 -0.38
N LEU A 90 -5.56 -2.57 -0.87
CA LEU A 90 -4.33 -2.86 -1.60
C LEU A 90 -3.30 -3.59 -0.71
N LEU A 91 -3.16 -3.15 0.54
CA LEU A 91 -2.18 -3.68 1.48
C LEU A 91 -2.63 -4.96 2.22
N CYS A 92 -3.85 -5.45 1.90
CA CYS A 92 -4.44 -6.64 2.49
C CYS A 92 -4.48 -6.59 4.03
N LEU A 93 -4.79 -5.43 4.60
CA LEU A 93 -4.85 -5.25 6.04
C LEU A 93 -6.09 -5.98 6.58
N LYS A 94 -5.86 -6.99 7.43
CA LYS A 94 -6.92 -7.68 8.15
C LYS A 94 -7.28 -6.79 9.35
N GLU A 95 -8.45 -6.17 9.28
CA GLU A 95 -9.02 -5.27 10.29
C GLU A 95 -8.29 -3.91 10.42
N THR A 96 -8.88 -2.88 9.81
CA THR A 96 -8.70 -1.51 10.30
C THR A 96 -9.42 -1.42 11.66
N LYS A 97 -8.67 -1.51 12.76
CA LYS A 97 -9.19 -0.97 14.02
C LYS A 97 -9.38 0.53 13.79
N ILE A 98 -10.63 0.95 13.63
CA ILE A 98 -10.98 2.37 13.61
C ILE A 98 -10.70 2.87 15.01
N VAL A 99 -9.53 3.49 15.20
CA VAL A 99 -9.23 4.21 16.43
C VAL A 99 -9.78 5.61 16.22
N GLN A 100 -10.90 5.93 16.88
CA GLN A 100 -11.32 7.33 17.04
C GLN A 100 -10.25 8.00 17.89
N LEU A 101 -9.34 8.74 17.25
CA LEU A 101 -8.53 9.71 17.94
C LEU A 101 -9.47 10.85 18.34
N GLY A 102 -9.72 10.97 19.64
CA GLY A 102 -10.35 12.16 20.20
C GLY A 102 -9.50 13.34 19.78
N VAL A 103 -10.03 14.17 18.88
CA VAL A 103 -9.43 15.45 18.56
C VAL A 103 -9.68 16.30 19.80
N ASP A 104 -8.69 16.34 20.69
CA ASP A 104 -8.66 17.37 21.72
C ASP A 104 -8.51 18.70 20.95
N ASN A 105 -9.64 19.39 20.75
CA ASN A 105 -9.64 20.78 20.34
C ASN A 105 -9.11 21.59 21.52
N GLY A 106 -7.82 21.47 21.79
CA GLY A 106 -7.09 22.30 22.73
C GLY A 106 -6.99 23.71 22.16
N ASN A 107 -7.98 24.54 22.48
CA ASN A 107 -7.85 25.98 22.41
C ASN A 107 -6.72 26.42 23.36
N PHE A 108 -5.65 26.98 22.82
CA PHE A 108 -4.75 27.89 23.52
C PHE A 108 -4.80 29.25 22.84
#